data_AF-A0A015IVX3-F1
#
_entry.id   AF-A0A015IVX3-F1
#
_cell.length_a   1.000
_cell.length_b   1.000
_cell.length_c   1.000
_cell.angle_alpha   90.00
_cell.angle_beta   90.00
_cell.angle_gamma   90.00
#
_symmetry.space_group_name_H-M   'P 1'
#
loop_
_entity.id
_entity.type
_entity.pdbx_description
1 polymer ?
#
loop_
_entity_poly.entity_id
_entity_poly.type
_entity_poly.pdbx_seq_one_letter_code
_entity_poly.pdbx_strand_id
1 'polypeptide(L)'
;MSQPQILIDPSEAQRIEKNIILRGIYYRPTGYHSNPKSLRDACKKEGHQFCLSECKDFLENQQSHQIYMPPPKHIPRASVPLTLKKSSEVAKAFKRKYGDRNNPLTWPKLLQCDNRREWMGETSRLMQEHNVTIRVIGPYSHRGNGMVERFNKTEGEMLYKIQYAVESISSDPRLIRTCFTETLNF
;
A
#
# COMPACT_ATOMS: atom_id res chain seq x y z
N MET A 1 27.27 29.29 -33.46
CA MET A 1 27.06 28.49 -32.24
C MET A 1 26.08 27.39 -32.58
N SER A 2 26.45 26.11 -32.43
CA SER A 2 25.53 25.00 -32.71
C SER A 2 24.44 24.96 -31.63
N GLN A 3 23.17 24.90 -32.04
CA GLN A 3 22.08 24.70 -31.08
C GLN A 3 22.22 23.31 -30.44
N PRO A 4 22.09 23.19 -29.10
CA PRO A 4 22.11 21.88 -28.46
C PRO A 4 20.92 21.05 -28.96
N GLN A 5 21.22 19.92 -29.62
CA GLN A 5 20.23 18.94 -30.02
C GLN A 5 20.04 17.93 -28.89
N ILE A 6 18.81 17.82 -28.36
CA ILE A 6 18.45 16.77 -27.42
C ILE A 6 18.16 15.52 -28.23
N LEU A 7 19.08 14.55 -28.19
CA LEU A 7 18.87 13.24 -28.79
C LEU A 7 17.90 12.44 -27.92
N ILE A 8 16.67 12.24 -28.40
CA ILE A 8 15.70 11.34 -27.77
C ILE A 8 15.86 9.97 -28.42
N ASP A 9 16.30 8.98 -27.64
CA ASP A 9 16.29 7.59 -28.10
C ASP A 9 14.84 7.12 -28.31
N PRO A 10 14.43 6.81 -29.56
CA PRO A 10 13.05 6.43 -29.85
C PRO A 10 12.61 5.16 -29.12
N SER A 11 13.55 4.24 -28.86
CA SER A 11 13.27 2.99 -28.17
C SER A 11 12.97 3.22 -26.68
N GLU A 12 13.73 4.11 -26.05
CA GLU A 12 13.52 4.53 -24.67
C GLU A 12 12.23 5.35 -24.51
N ALA A 13 11.95 6.25 -25.45
CA ALA A 13 10.70 7.00 -25.48
C ALA A 13 9.49 6.05 -25.54
N GLN A 14 9.53 5.05 -26.42
CA GLN A 14 8.47 4.05 -26.55
C GLN A 14 8.33 3.21 -25.26
N ARG A 15 9.46 2.84 -24.62
CA ARG A 15 9.46 2.11 -23.35
C ARG A 15 8.82 2.91 -22.22
N ILE A 16 9.11 4.21 -22.15
CA ILE A 16 8.54 5.13 -21.15
C ILE A 16 7.04 5.29 -21.37
N GLU A 17 6.62 5.52 -22.61
CA GLU A 17 5.20 5.68 -22.97
C GLU A 17 4.38 4.44 -22.58
N LYS A 18 4.86 3.24 -22.93
CA LYS A 18 4.24 1.97 -22.53
C LYS A 18 4.10 1.86 -21.01
N ASN A 19 5.15 2.22 -20.26
CA ASN A 19 5.12 2.20 -18.80
C ASN A 19 4.12 3.20 -18.20
N ILE A 20 4.00 4.41 -18.77
CA ILE A 20 3.06 5.43 -18.30
C ILE A 20 1.62 4.91 -18.46
N ILE A 21 1.28 4.35 -19.62
CA ILE A 21 -0.04 3.79 -19.90
C ILE A 21 -0.34 2.63 -18.94
N LEU A 22 0.58 1.66 -18.81
CA LEU A 22 0.40 0.51 -17.93
C LEU A 22 0.24 0.92 -16.46
N ARG A 23 1.00 1.90 -15.98
CA ARG A 23 0.82 2.48 -14.63
C ARG A 23 -0.54 3.15 -14.48
N GLY A 24 -0.95 3.95 -15.46
CA GLY A 24 -2.22 4.66 -15.47
C GLY A 24 -3.43 3.74 -15.40
N ILE A 25 -3.31 2.49 -15.88
CA ILE A 25 -4.35 1.46 -15.82
C ILE A 25 -4.22 0.65 -14.54
N TYR A 26 -3.00 0.24 -14.18
CA TYR A 26 -2.73 -0.61 -13.01
C TYR A 26 -3.09 0.04 -11.67
N TYR A 27 -2.86 1.35 -11.52
CA TYR A 27 -3.12 2.08 -10.27
C TYR A 27 -4.54 2.68 -10.18
N ARG A 28 -5.47 2.30 -11.06
CA ARG A 28 -6.84 2.80 -10.98
C ARG A 28 -7.60 2.21 -9.78
N PRO A 29 -8.49 2.99 -9.15
CA PRO A 29 -9.33 2.50 -8.06
C PRO A 29 -10.36 1.44 -8.52
N THR A 30 -10.55 1.26 -9.82
CA THR A 30 -11.53 0.36 -10.42
C THR A 30 -11.13 -1.12 -10.41
N GLY A 31 -9.87 -1.46 -10.08
CA GLY A 31 -9.48 -2.87 -9.90
C GLY A 31 -7.97 -3.11 -9.86
N TYR A 32 -7.56 -4.07 -9.02
CA TYR A 32 -6.18 -4.56 -8.94
C TYR A 32 -5.94 -5.71 -9.92
N HIS A 33 -5.00 -5.54 -10.85
CA HIS A 33 -4.66 -6.52 -11.88
C HIS A 33 -3.45 -7.37 -11.49
N SER A 34 -3.68 -8.45 -10.72
CA SER A 34 -2.60 -9.32 -10.22
C SER A 34 -1.98 -10.24 -11.27
N ASN A 35 -2.67 -10.48 -12.38
CA ASN A 35 -2.25 -11.42 -13.42
C ASN A 35 -2.12 -10.73 -14.80
N PRO A 36 -1.13 -11.09 -15.63
CA PRO A 36 -0.87 -10.43 -16.91
C PRO A 36 -2.07 -10.44 -17.87
N LYS A 37 -2.89 -11.51 -17.86
CA LYS A 37 -4.08 -11.61 -18.70
C LYS A 37 -5.11 -10.54 -18.34
N SER A 38 -5.41 -10.38 -17.05
CA SER A 38 -6.36 -9.38 -16.55
C SER A 38 -5.90 -7.95 -16.81
N LEU A 39 -4.59 -7.67 -16.72
CA LEU A 39 -4.04 -6.36 -17.04
C LEU A 39 -4.17 -6.09 -18.53
N ARG A 40 -3.78 -7.06 -19.37
CA ARG A 40 -3.92 -6.94 -20.83
C ARG A 40 -5.36 -6.72 -21.25
N ASP A 41 -6.30 -7.45 -20.66
CA ASP A 41 -7.72 -7.33 -21.02
C ASP A 41 -8.29 -5.97 -20.56
N ALA A 42 -7.78 -5.39 -19.46
CA ALA A 42 -8.10 -4.01 -19.08
C ALA A 42 -7.51 -3.00 -20.08
N CYS A 43 -6.26 -3.18 -20.49
CA CYS A 43 -5.65 -2.34 -21.53
C CYS A 43 -6.43 -2.39 -22.85
N LYS A 44 -6.88 -3.58 -23.27
CA LYS A 44 -7.69 -3.75 -24.48
C LYS A 44 -9.01 -2.99 -24.41
N LYS A 45 -9.67 -2.97 -23.24
CA LYS A 45 -10.90 -2.18 -23.03
C LYS A 45 -10.66 -0.68 -23.19
N GLU A 46 -9.44 -0.23 -22.96
CA GLU A 46 -9.03 1.18 -23.12
C GLU A 46 -8.42 1.49 -24.49
N GLY A 47 -8.47 0.54 -25.43
CA GLY A 47 -7.96 0.73 -26.79
C GLY A 47 -6.45 0.51 -26.93
N HIS A 48 -5.77 0.06 -25.89
CA HIS A 48 -4.34 -0.23 -25.94
C HIS A 48 -4.07 -1.71 -26.24
N GLN A 49 -3.17 -1.98 -27.18
CA GLN A 49 -2.74 -3.32 -27.51
C GLN A 49 -1.35 -3.60 -26.92
N PHE A 50 -1.35 -4.31 -25.79
CA PHE A 50 -0.13 -4.87 -25.20
C PHE A 50 -0.06 -6.37 -25.41
N CYS A 51 1.14 -6.90 -25.63
CA CYS A 51 1.36 -8.32 -25.60
C CYS A 51 1.42 -8.84 -24.16
N LEU A 52 1.32 -10.16 -24.00
CA LEU A 52 1.28 -10.76 -22.67
C LEU A 52 2.63 -10.63 -21.94
N SER A 53 3.75 -10.66 -22.66
CA SER A 53 5.09 -10.47 -22.08
C SER A 53 5.28 -9.05 -21.56
N GLU A 54 4.85 -8.02 -22.28
CA GLU A 54 4.91 -6.62 -21.80
C GLU A 54 4.15 -6.45 -20.48
N CYS A 55 2.96 -7.03 -20.36
CA CYS A 55 2.19 -7.00 -19.12
C CYS A 55 2.87 -7.80 -18.00
N LYS A 56 3.52 -8.92 -18.33
CA LYS A 56 4.25 -9.76 -17.37
C LYS A 56 5.49 -9.03 -16.84
N ASP A 57 6.31 -8.49 -17.74
CA ASP A 57 7.52 -7.74 -17.43
C ASP A 57 7.18 -6.51 -16.59
N PHE A 58 6.11 -5.79 -16.94
CA PHE A 58 5.61 -4.68 -16.14
C PHE A 58 5.26 -5.10 -14.71
N LEU A 59 4.50 -6.20 -14.54
CA LEU A 59 4.09 -6.69 -13.23
C LEU A 59 5.27 -7.22 -12.39
N GLU A 60 6.25 -7.83 -13.01
CA GLU A 60 7.51 -8.24 -12.35
C GLU A 60 8.31 -7.03 -11.91
N ASN A 61 8.44 -6.02 -12.78
CA ASN A 61 9.11 -4.77 -12.46
C ASN A 61 8.35 -3.94 -11.41
N GLN A 62 7.03 -4.09 -11.27
CA GLN A 62 6.27 -3.43 -10.19
C GLN A 62 6.70 -3.93 -8.81
N GLN A 63 7.07 -5.20 -8.66
CA GLN A 63 7.53 -5.73 -7.39
C GLN A 63 8.84 -5.06 -6.97
N SER A 64 9.80 -4.98 -7.89
CA SER A 64 11.04 -4.22 -7.67
C SER A 64 10.75 -2.75 -7.42
N HIS A 65 9.88 -2.12 -8.22
CA HIS A 65 9.51 -0.72 -8.02
C HIS A 65 8.89 -0.48 -6.63
N GLN A 66 8.00 -1.34 -6.14
CA GLN A 66 7.42 -1.24 -4.81
C GLN A 66 8.46 -1.45 -3.70
N ILE A 67 9.45 -2.34 -3.92
CA ILE A 67 10.57 -2.59 -2.99
C ILE A 67 11.56 -1.42 -2.96
N TYR A 68 11.76 -0.70 -4.06
CA TYR A 68 12.75 0.39 -4.15
C TYR A 68 12.13 1.79 -4.15
N MET A 69 10.81 1.91 -4.12
CA MET A 69 10.10 3.19 -4.08
C MET A 69 10.59 4.03 -2.90
N PRO A 70 11.01 5.29 -3.12
CA PRO A 70 11.44 6.15 -2.02
C PRO A 70 10.29 6.25 -0.99
N PRO A 71 10.63 6.27 0.32
CA PRO A 71 9.63 6.38 1.36
C PRO A 71 8.73 7.60 1.09
N PRO A 72 7.40 7.48 1.20
CA PRO A 72 6.51 8.62 1.00
C PRO A 72 6.93 9.79 1.90
N LYS A 73 7.20 10.95 1.30
CA LYS A 73 7.65 12.16 2.04
C LYS A 73 6.61 12.65 3.04
N HIS A 74 5.35 12.35 2.80
CA HIS A 74 4.23 12.65 3.68
C HIS A 74 3.37 11.41 3.81
N ILE A 75 3.41 10.79 4.98
CA ILE A 75 2.41 9.82 5.41
C ILE A 75 1.44 10.61 6.29
N PRO A 76 0.24 10.99 5.80
CA PRO A 76 -0.78 11.53 6.69
C PRO A 76 -1.02 10.48 7.79
N ARG A 77 -1.25 10.91 9.04
CA ARG A 77 -1.52 10.03 10.20
C ARG A 77 -2.71 9.11 9.91
N ALA A 78 -2.43 8.02 9.22
CA ALA A 78 -3.41 7.12 8.65
C ALA A 78 -3.44 5.79 9.40
N SER A 79 -2.38 5.48 10.16
CA SER A 79 -2.30 4.35 11.06
C SER A 79 -3.06 4.63 12.35
N VAL A 80 -3.65 3.56 12.90
CA VAL A 80 -4.31 3.56 14.20
C VAL A 80 -3.54 2.57 15.06
N PRO A 81 -2.87 3.01 16.15
CA PRO A 81 -2.13 2.10 17.00
C PRO A 81 -3.11 1.13 17.67
N LEU A 82 -2.71 -0.14 17.71
CA LEU A 82 -3.45 -1.20 18.38
C LEU A 82 -2.69 -1.61 19.64
N THR A 83 -3.40 -1.69 20.76
CA THR A 83 -2.82 -2.16 22.02
C THR A 83 -2.64 -3.67 22.01
N LEU A 84 -3.53 -4.41 21.33
CA LEU A 84 -3.48 -5.87 21.18
C LEU A 84 -3.86 -6.25 19.76
N LYS A 85 -3.18 -7.27 19.22
CA LYS A 85 -3.53 -7.90 17.93
C LYS A 85 -4.72 -8.84 18.05
N LYS A 86 -5.86 -8.30 18.46
CA LYS A 86 -7.12 -9.04 18.58
C LYS A 86 -8.11 -8.50 17.57
N SER A 87 -8.96 -9.38 17.07
CA SER A 87 -10.03 -9.04 16.14
C SER A 87 -10.93 -7.91 16.65
N SER A 88 -11.26 -7.90 17.94
CA SER A 88 -12.05 -6.83 18.56
C SER A 88 -11.39 -5.46 18.51
N GLU A 89 -10.07 -5.40 18.69
CA GLU A 89 -9.32 -4.14 18.62
C GLU A 89 -9.20 -3.64 17.18
N VAL A 90 -9.00 -4.54 16.22
CA VAL A 90 -9.03 -4.22 14.79
C VAL A 90 -10.39 -3.69 14.37
N ALA A 91 -11.48 -4.34 14.80
CA ALA A 91 -12.85 -3.88 14.56
C ALA A 91 -13.09 -2.47 15.13
N LYS A 92 -12.64 -2.19 16.36
CA LYS A 92 -12.70 -0.85 16.96
C LYS A 92 -11.89 0.19 16.19
N ALA A 93 -10.71 -0.18 15.68
CA ALA A 93 -9.91 0.73 14.85
C ALA A 93 -10.63 1.09 13.55
N PHE A 94 -11.27 0.12 12.88
CA PHE A 94 -12.08 0.39 11.70
C PHE A 94 -13.28 1.29 11.99
N LYS A 95 -14.01 1.04 13.09
CA LYS A 95 -15.10 1.92 13.51
C LYS A 95 -14.64 3.34 13.78
N ARG A 96 -13.49 3.52 14.45
CA ARG A 96 -12.90 4.86 14.67
C ARG A 96 -12.53 5.52 13.35
N LYS A 97 -11.93 4.77 12.43
CA LYS A 97 -11.46 5.32 11.15
C LYS A 97 -12.63 5.71 10.24
N TYR A 98 -13.55 4.80 9.96
CA TYR A 98 -14.64 5.02 9.00
C TYR A 98 -15.92 5.59 9.64
N GLY A 99 -15.99 5.65 10.97
CA GLY A 99 -17.10 6.29 11.69
C GLY A 99 -16.88 7.78 11.96
N ASP A 100 -15.67 8.30 11.74
CA ASP A 100 -15.39 9.73 11.88
C ASP A 100 -16.02 10.51 10.73
N ARG A 101 -16.96 11.42 11.06
CA ARG A 101 -17.66 12.27 10.10
C ARG A 101 -16.74 13.27 9.39
N ASN A 102 -15.60 13.59 9.99
CA ASN A 102 -14.60 14.48 9.40
C ASN A 102 -13.59 13.73 8.51
N ASN A 103 -13.64 12.39 8.49
CA ASN A 103 -12.78 11.60 7.64
C ASN A 103 -13.44 11.42 6.25
N PRO A 104 -12.78 11.82 5.14
CA PRO A 104 -13.33 11.63 3.81
C PRO A 104 -13.39 10.16 3.37
N LEU A 105 -12.76 9.24 4.12
CA LEU A 105 -12.76 7.82 3.81
C LEU A 105 -14.12 7.19 4.12
N THR A 106 -14.68 6.49 3.14
CA THR A 106 -15.87 5.65 3.29
C THR A 106 -15.49 4.18 3.41
N TRP A 107 -16.42 3.36 3.90
CA TRP A 107 -16.22 1.92 3.96
C TRP A 107 -15.87 1.34 2.58
N PRO A 108 -14.79 0.55 2.47
CA PRO A 108 -14.36 0.01 1.18
C PRO A 108 -15.32 -1.09 0.71
N LYS A 109 -15.39 -1.34 -0.61
CA LYS A 109 -16.14 -2.48 -1.14
C LYS A 109 -15.38 -3.81 -0.97
N LEU A 110 -14.05 -3.74 -0.95
CA LEU A 110 -13.15 -4.88 -0.85
C LEU A 110 -12.03 -4.57 0.14
N LEU A 111 -11.85 -5.44 1.14
CA LEU A 111 -10.72 -5.46 2.04
C LEU A 111 -9.82 -6.63 1.68
N GLN A 112 -8.56 -6.36 1.37
CA GLN A 112 -7.56 -7.39 1.08
C GLN A 112 -6.60 -7.52 2.26
N CYS A 113 -6.45 -8.74 2.79
CA CYS A 113 -5.64 -9.02 3.98
C CYS A 113 -4.96 -10.40 3.89
N ASP A 114 -4.04 -10.67 4.81
CA ASP A 114 -3.47 -12.00 4.99
C ASP A 114 -4.42 -12.93 5.76
N ASN A 115 -4.07 -14.21 5.87
CA ASN A 115 -4.91 -15.22 6.52
C ASN A 115 -4.69 -15.28 8.05
N ARG A 116 -4.56 -14.14 8.71
CA ARG A 116 -4.36 -14.09 10.17
C ARG A 116 -5.66 -14.00 10.95
N ARG A 117 -5.59 -14.33 12.24
CA ARG A 117 -6.76 -14.44 13.13
C ARG A 117 -7.38 -13.09 13.46
N GLU A 118 -6.64 -11.99 13.40
CA GLU A 118 -7.19 -10.65 13.62
C GLU A 118 -8.25 -10.22 12.59
N TRP A 119 -8.24 -10.83 11.40
CA TRP A 119 -9.25 -10.59 10.35
C TRP A 119 -10.51 -11.46 10.51
N MET A 120 -10.47 -12.44 11.39
CA MET A 120 -11.55 -13.39 11.64
C MET A 120 -12.37 -12.98 12.87
N GLY A 121 -13.60 -13.48 13.01
CA GLY A 121 -14.46 -13.18 14.16
C GLY A 121 -15.12 -11.79 14.07
N GLU A 122 -14.85 -10.91 15.04
CA GLU A 122 -15.47 -9.58 15.11
C GLU A 122 -15.15 -8.71 13.89
N THR A 123 -13.91 -8.68 13.43
CA THR A 123 -13.52 -7.94 12.21
C THR A 123 -14.31 -8.42 11.00
N SER A 124 -14.38 -9.73 10.75
CA SER A 124 -15.15 -10.27 9.61
C SER A 124 -16.64 -9.95 9.71
N ARG A 125 -17.21 -9.98 10.92
CA ARG A 125 -18.62 -9.62 11.13
C ARG A 125 -18.86 -8.14 10.84
N LEU A 126 -17.98 -7.26 11.31
CA LEU A 126 -18.04 -5.83 11.03
C LEU A 126 -17.96 -5.53 9.53
N MET A 127 -17.08 -6.22 8.81
CA MET A 127 -16.98 -6.07 7.35
C MET A 127 -18.27 -6.49 6.66
N GLN A 128 -18.89 -7.59 7.08
CA GLN A 128 -20.19 -8.03 6.56
C GLN A 128 -21.32 -7.02 6.86
N GLU A 129 -21.39 -6.47 8.07
CA GLU A 129 -22.35 -5.44 8.47
C GLU A 129 -22.29 -4.20 7.55
N HIS A 130 -21.10 -3.88 7.04
CA HIS A 130 -20.85 -2.75 6.14
C HIS A 130 -20.76 -3.13 4.65
N ASN A 131 -21.19 -4.34 4.26
CA ASN A 131 -21.15 -4.85 2.88
C ASN A 131 -19.73 -4.84 2.25
N VAL A 132 -18.70 -5.04 3.07
CA VAL A 132 -17.30 -5.13 2.63
C VAL A 132 -16.95 -6.59 2.38
N THR A 133 -16.48 -6.90 1.18
CA THR A 133 -15.98 -8.24 0.85
C THR A 133 -14.54 -8.40 1.34
N ILE A 134 -14.22 -9.50 2.03
CA ILE A 134 -12.83 -9.81 2.43
C ILE A 134 -12.20 -10.74 1.39
N ARG A 135 -11.04 -10.35 0.86
CA ARG A 135 -10.17 -11.20 0.05
C ARG A 135 -8.91 -11.55 0.85
N VAL A 136 -8.78 -12.83 1.17
CA VAL A 136 -7.58 -13.37 1.81
C VAL A 136 -6.53 -13.70 0.75
N ILE A 137 -5.32 -13.17 0.93
CA ILE A 137 -4.18 -13.47 0.06
C ILE A 137 -3.46 -14.73 0.56
N GLY A 138 -3.12 -15.62 -0.36
CA GLY A 138 -2.35 -16.82 -0.05
C GLY A 138 -0.91 -16.51 0.42
N PRO A 139 -0.30 -17.36 1.27
CA PRO A 139 0.97 -17.11 1.96
C PRO A 139 2.20 -16.88 1.05
N TYR A 140 2.08 -17.14 -0.26
CA TYR A 140 3.18 -16.99 -1.24
C TYR A 140 2.92 -15.89 -2.28
N SER A 141 1.87 -15.07 -2.11
CA SER A 141 1.54 -13.99 -3.03
C SER A 141 2.06 -12.66 -2.50
N HIS A 142 3.38 -12.49 -2.49
CA HIS A 142 4.08 -11.27 -2.06
C HIS A 142 3.56 -9.99 -2.75
N ARG A 143 3.00 -10.13 -3.96
CA ARG A 143 2.45 -9.01 -4.73
C ARG A 143 1.16 -8.43 -4.13
N GLY A 144 0.38 -9.22 -3.39
CA GLY A 144 -0.90 -8.78 -2.83
C GLY A 144 -0.76 -7.81 -1.64
N ASN A 145 0.31 -7.95 -0.85
CA ASN A 145 0.55 -7.15 0.35
C ASN A 145 1.71 -6.15 0.24
N GLY A 146 2.45 -6.15 -0.88
CA GLY A 146 3.69 -5.36 -1.02
C GLY A 146 3.55 -3.86 -0.73
N MET A 147 2.39 -3.26 -1.05
CA MET A 147 2.11 -1.85 -0.70
C MET A 147 2.02 -1.63 0.81
N VAL A 148 1.29 -2.48 1.54
CA VAL A 148 1.12 -2.39 3.00
C VAL A 148 2.43 -2.71 3.70
N GLU A 149 3.17 -3.72 3.25
CA GLU A 149 4.48 -4.06 3.81
C GLU A 149 5.49 -2.92 3.67
N ARG A 150 5.55 -2.27 2.50
CA ARG A 150 6.41 -1.10 2.28
C ARG A 150 6.00 0.09 3.14
N PHE A 151 4.70 0.32 3.27
CA PHE A 151 4.16 1.38 4.13
C PHE A 151 4.57 1.15 5.58
N ASN A 152 4.32 -0.05 6.13
CA ASN A 152 4.67 -0.41 7.51
C ASN A 152 6.18 -0.30 7.78
N LYS A 153 7.02 -0.74 6.83
CA LYS A 153 8.47 -0.56 6.93
C LYS A 153 8.85 0.91 7.00
N THR A 154 8.28 1.74 6.14
CA THR A 154 8.55 3.18 6.11
C THR A 154 8.09 3.86 7.40
N GLU A 155 6.89 3.51 7.87
CA GLU A 155 6.34 4.02 9.13
C GLU A 155 7.26 3.66 10.31
N GLY A 156 7.68 2.40 10.41
CA GLY A 156 8.62 1.95 11.43
C GLY A 156 9.94 2.74 11.40
N GLU A 157 10.56 2.90 10.24
CA GLU A 157 11.80 3.66 10.09
C GLU A 157 11.65 5.14 10.53
N MET A 158 10.51 5.77 10.24
CA MET A 158 10.23 7.14 10.72
C MET A 158 10.00 7.20 12.22
N LEU A 159 9.22 6.26 12.78
CA LEU A 159 8.94 6.18 14.21
C LEU A 159 10.23 5.99 15.01
N TYR A 160 11.14 5.12 14.56
CA TYR A 160 12.44 4.93 15.20
C TYR A 160 13.31 6.19 15.19
N LYS A 161 13.30 6.98 14.10
CA LYS A 161 14.04 8.26 14.05
C LYS A 161 13.49 9.27 15.05
N ILE A 162 12.16 9.36 15.17
CA ILE A 162 11.50 10.24 16.14
C ILE A 162 11.82 9.79 17.56
N GLN A 163 11.69 8.49 17.84
CA GLN A 163 12.04 7.89 19.13
C GLN A 163 13.50 8.20 19.51
N TYR A 164 14.44 7.92 18.61
CA TYR A 164 15.86 8.16 18.85
C TYR A 164 16.17 9.63 19.12
N ALA A 165 15.52 10.56 18.40
CA ALA A 165 15.66 12.00 18.64
C ALA A 165 15.13 12.39 20.03
N VAL A 166 13.96 11.87 20.43
CA VAL A 166 13.37 12.12 21.76
C VAL A 166 14.29 11.56 22.86
N GLU A 167 14.79 10.33 22.71
CA GLU A 167 15.71 9.68 23.65
C GLU A 167 17.05 10.41 23.76
N SER A 168 17.55 10.96 22.65
CA SER A 168 18.82 11.71 22.63
C SER A 168 18.72 13.09 23.28
N ILE A 169 17.54 13.71 23.23
CA ILE A 169 17.29 15.05 23.79
C ILE A 169 16.80 14.96 25.24
N SER A 170 16.08 13.89 25.60
CA SER A 170 15.42 13.74 26.89
C SER A 170 16.09 12.71 27.77
N SER A 171 16.49 13.11 28.98
CA SER A 171 16.88 12.17 30.05
C SER A 171 15.68 11.66 30.85
N ASP A 172 14.44 11.97 30.46
CA ASP A 172 13.22 11.56 31.17
C ASP A 172 12.81 10.13 30.80
N PRO A 173 12.90 9.16 31.73
CA PRO A 173 12.55 7.76 31.48
C PRO A 173 11.08 7.55 31.05
N ARG A 174 10.17 8.48 31.35
CA ARG A 174 8.75 8.37 31.03
C ARG A 174 8.47 8.63 29.55
N LEU A 175 9.16 9.59 28.95
CA LEU A 175 9.05 9.90 27.51
C LEU A 175 9.63 8.77 26.66
N ILE A 176 10.74 8.17 27.13
CA ILE A 176 11.37 6.99 26.54
C ILE A 176 10.41 5.78 26.56
N ARG A 177 9.73 5.52 27.70
CA ARG A 177 8.77 4.41 27.84
C ARG A 177 7.49 4.54 27.02
N THR A 178 7.01 5.78 26.82
CA THR A 178 5.78 6.05 26.06
C THR A 178 6.01 5.80 24.56
N CYS A 179 7.20 6.14 24.05
CA CYS A 179 7.59 5.80 22.69
C CYS A 179 7.63 4.27 22.46
N PHE A 180 8.09 3.48 23.44
CA PHE A 180 8.16 2.02 23.35
C PHE A 180 6.80 1.29 23.28
N THR A 181 5.75 1.84 23.91
CA THR A 181 4.46 1.13 24.05
C THR A 181 3.48 1.40 22.92
N GLU A 182 3.61 2.53 22.22
CA GLU A 182 2.76 2.87 21.07
C GLU A 182 3.34 2.44 19.72
N THR A 183 4.65 2.17 19.62
CA THR A 183 5.34 1.89 18.34
C THR A 183 5.71 0.42 18.09
N LEU A 184 5.71 -0.46 19.11
CA LEU A 184 6.28 -1.82 19.01
C LEU A 184 5.27 -2.95 19.18
N ASN A 185 4.10 -2.84 18.55
CA ASN A 185 3.22 -4.01 18.35
C ASN A 185 2.86 -4.18 16.86
N PHE A 186 3.88 -4.23 16.00
CA PHE A 186 3.78 -4.71 14.61
C PHE A 186 3.46 -6.18 14.56
#